data_AF-A9IQ29-F1
#
_entry.id   AF-A9IQ29-F1
#
_cell.length_a   1.000
_cell.length_b   1.000
_cell.length_c   1.000
_cell.angle_alpha   90.00
_cell.angle_beta   90.00
_cell.angle_gamma   90.00
#
_symmetry.space_group_name_H-M   'P 1'
#
loop_
_entity.id
_entity.type
_entity.pdbx_description
1 polymer ?
#
loop_
_entity_poly.entity_id
_entity_poly.type
_entity_poly.pdbx_seq_one_letter_code
_entity_poly.pdbx_strand_id
1 'polypeptide(L)'
;MDKPILINSDEILLVAYDKEQYIAESGPLDASQALSIVDEVDDAIQIFRINPSEKSCEDISEDIAEAYVEANIEDLYEDSEVHYFVRESDVYNRLLDEIAEEKYNDEVYGTYEQQHRLRPCDVL
;
A
#
# COMPACT_ATOMS: atom_id res chain seq x y z
N MET A 1 -2.62 2.59 9.71
CA MET A 1 -1.71 3.75 9.96
C MET A 1 -1.23 3.88 11.41
N ASP A 2 -0.14 3.20 11.79
CA ASP A 2 0.54 3.45 13.08
C ASP A 2 1.53 4.64 13.02
N LYS A 3 1.85 5.14 11.81
CA LYS A 3 2.67 6.35 11.61
C LYS A 3 2.08 7.25 10.53
N PRO A 4 1.85 8.56 10.80
CA PRO A 4 1.49 9.50 9.75
C PRO A 4 2.70 9.74 8.84
N ILE A 5 2.52 9.53 7.54
CA ILE A 5 3.49 9.94 6.53
C ILE A 5 3.37 11.45 6.37
N LEU A 6 4.41 12.17 6.78
CA LEU A 6 4.51 13.62 6.67
C LEU A 6 5.93 13.95 6.23
N ILE A 7 6.05 14.65 5.10
CA ILE A 7 7.29 15.30 4.68
C ILE A 7 7.26 16.71 5.23
N ASN A 8 8.18 17.05 6.12
CA ASN A 8 8.27 18.37 6.70
C ASN A 8 8.76 19.41 5.69
N SER A 9 8.55 20.70 5.96
CA SER A 9 8.95 21.79 5.05
C SER A 9 10.46 21.88 4.80
N ASP A 10 11.28 21.29 5.67
CA ASP A 10 12.74 21.16 5.54
C ASP A 10 13.16 19.80 4.97
N GLU A 11 12.21 18.94 4.61
CA GLU A 11 12.45 17.61 4.05
C GLU A 11 12.08 17.53 2.56
N ILE A 12 12.61 16.52 1.91
CA ILE A 12 12.45 16.27 0.48
C ILE A 12 11.91 14.84 0.31
N LEU A 13 10.84 14.70 -0.46
CA LEU A 13 10.40 13.42 -1.01
C LEU A 13 11.20 13.14 -2.28
N LEU A 14 11.88 12.01 -2.34
CA LEU A 14 12.60 11.55 -3.52
C LEU A 14 11.98 10.24 -4.00
N VAL A 15 11.43 10.25 -5.21
CA VAL A 15 10.87 9.07 -5.87
C VAL A 15 11.80 8.64 -6.99
N ALA A 16 12.33 7.42 -6.90
CA ALA A 16 13.14 6.81 -7.93
C ALA A 16 12.28 5.88 -8.81
N TYR A 17 12.38 6.03 -10.13
CA TYR A 17 11.66 5.24 -11.12
C TYR A 17 12.59 4.84 -12.28
N ASP A 18 12.11 3.99 -13.20
CA ASP A 18 12.94 3.39 -14.24
C ASP A 18 13.74 4.41 -15.09
N LYS A 19 14.92 3.98 -15.55
CA LYS A 19 15.90 4.73 -16.38
C LYS A 19 16.67 5.83 -15.67
N GLU A 20 17.07 5.62 -14.42
CA GLU A 20 17.93 6.55 -13.64
C GLU A 20 17.28 7.93 -13.45
N GLN A 21 15.95 7.99 -13.51
CA GLN A 21 15.19 9.21 -13.33
C GLN A 21 14.66 9.31 -11.89
N TYR A 22 14.43 10.54 -11.47
CA TYR A 22 13.93 10.84 -10.14
C TYR A 22 13.03 12.06 -10.15
N ILE A 23 12.01 12.03 -9.29
CA ILE A 23 11.25 13.23 -8.89
C ILE A 23 11.68 13.57 -7.47
N ALA A 24 11.99 14.85 -7.25
CA ALA A 24 12.32 15.37 -5.93
C ALA A 24 11.41 16.56 -5.62
N GLU A 25 10.55 16.42 -4.63
CA GLU A 25 9.61 17.45 -4.20
C GLU A 25 9.91 17.86 -2.76
N SER A 26 9.91 19.16 -2.51
CA SER A 26 10.11 19.70 -1.15
C SER A 26 8.80 19.68 -0.39
N GLY A 27 8.87 19.41 0.91
CA GLY A 27 7.70 19.51 1.77
C GLY A 27 7.20 20.96 1.95
N PRO A 28 6.08 21.15 2.66
CA PRO A 28 5.35 20.12 3.39
C PRO A 28 4.43 19.29 2.48
N LEU A 29 4.44 17.97 2.65
CA LEU A 29 3.55 17.03 1.94
C LEU A 29 2.95 16.05 2.94
N ASP A 30 1.64 15.83 2.86
CA ASP A 30 0.98 14.73 3.57
C ASP A 30 1.02 13.41 2.76
N ALA A 31 0.52 12.33 3.36
CA ALA A 31 0.48 11.00 2.76
C ALA A 31 -0.24 10.99 1.40
N SER A 32 -1.38 11.68 1.28
CA SER A 32 -2.18 11.70 0.05
C SER A 32 -1.48 12.48 -1.05
N GLN A 33 -0.81 13.58 -0.71
CA GLN A 33 0.00 14.34 -1.66
C GLN A 33 1.23 13.55 -2.12
N ALA A 34 1.91 12.86 -1.20
CA ALA A 34 3.04 11.99 -1.54
C ALA A 34 2.59 10.84 -2.46
N LEU A 35 1.45 10.21 -2.16
CA LEU A 35 0.86 9.17 -3.00
C LEU A 35 0.56 9.70 -4.41
N SER A 36 -0.07 10.88 -4.52
CA SER A 36 -0.38 11.49 -5.81
C SER A 36 0.86 11.77 -6.66
N ILE A 37 2.00 12.13 -6.03
CA ILE A 37 3.28 12.34 -6.75
C ILE A 37 3.84 11.00 -7.24
N VAL A 38 3.69 9.94 -6.45
CA VAL A 38 4.12 8.58 -6.82
C VAL A 38 3.25 8.05 -7.95
N ASP A 39 1.94 8.27 -7.91
CA ASP A 39 1.01 7.85 -8.97
C ASP A 39 1.23 8.59 -10.30
N GLU A 40 1.83 9.79 -10.27
CA GLU A 40 2.22 10.52 -11.49
C GLU A 40 3.39 9.86 -12.24
N VAL A 41 4.17 9.00 -11.58
CA VAL A 41 5.29 8.28 -12.19
C VAL A 41 4.97 6.81 -12.39
N ASP A 42 4.92 6.41 -13.66
CA ASP A 42 4.91 4.99 -14.00
C ASP A 42 6.18 4.31 -13.45
N ASP A 43 6.01 3.11 -12.89
CA ASP A 43 7.11 2.26 -12.41
C ASP A 43 7.97 2.88 -11.29
N ALA A 44 7.36 3.53 -10.29
CA ALA A 44 8.04 3.84 -9.05
C ALA A 44 8.68 2.59 -8.41
N ILE A 45 9.99 2.67 -8.15
CA ILE A 45 10.80 1.56 -7.61
C ILE A 45 11.06 1.77 -6.12
N GLN A 46 11.40 2.99 -5.71
CA GLN A 46 11.81 3.28 -4.33
C GLN A 46 11.51 4.72 -3.96
N ILE A 47 11.13 4.94 -2.71
CA ILE A 47 10.69 6.24 -2.20
C ILE A 47 11.46 6.57 -0.93
N PHE A 48 12.09 7.75 -0.92
CA PHE A 48 12.89 8.21 0.20
C PHE A 48 12.37 9.52 0.77
N ARG A 49 12.48 9.65 2.09
CA ARG A 49 12.41 10.91 2.82
C ARG A 49 13.81 11.36 3.15
N ILE A 50 14.19 12.54 2.67
CA ILE A 50 15.51 13.12 2.90
C ILE A 50 15.36 14.35 3.79
N ASN A 51 16.12 14.39 4.89
CA ASN A 51 16.28 15.59 5.70
C ASN A 51 17.71 16.13 5.51
N PRO A 52 17.91 17.19 4.71
CA PRO A 52 19.22 17.79 4.50
C PRO A 52 19.84 18.39 5.77
N SER A 53 19.02 18.88 6.70
CA SER A 53 19.48 19.49 7.95
C SER A 53 20.10 18.45 8.87
N GLU A 54 19.46 17.29 9.00
CA GLU A 54 19.92 16.17 9.82
C GLU A 54 20.87 15.22 9.05
N LYS A 55 20.98 15.38 7.73
CA LYS A 55 21.70 14.50 6.81
C LYS A 55 21.19 13.06 6.89
N SER A 56 19.90 12.90 7.08
CA SER A 56 19.23 11.60 7.10
C SER A 56 18.57 11.30 5.76
N CYS A 57 18.50 10.02 5.44
CA CYS A 57 17.77 9.47 4.31
C CYS A 57 17.06 8.22 4.83
N GLU A 58 15.74 8.27 4.85
CA GLU A 58 14.87 7.18 5.30
C GLU A 58 14.16 6.60 4.07
N ASP A 59 14.20 5.29 3.92
CA ASP A 59 13.38 4.58 2.94
C ASP A 59 11.97 4.43 3.52
N ILE A 60 11.00 5.07 2.86
CA ILE A 60 9.60 5.08 3.27
C ILE A 60 8.72 4.32 2.27
N SER A 61 9.32 3.48 1.42
CA SER A 61 8.58 2.73 0.39
C SER A 61 7.50 1.84 1.00
N GLU A 62 7.80 1.17 2.12
CA GLU A 62 6.83 0.33 2.85
C GLU A 62 5.69 1.16 3.45
N ASP A 63 6.00 2.32 4.05
CA ASP A 63 4.98 3.21 4.61
C ASP A 63 4.03 3.71 3.50
N ILE A 64 4.58 4.11 2.35
CA ILE A 64 3.77 4.54 1.20
C ILE A 64 2.98 3.36 0.62
N ALA A 65 3.55 2.15 0.58
CA ALA A 65 2.82 0.97 0.14
C ALA A 65 1.65 0.66 1.07
N GLU A 66 1.80 0.83 2.38
CA GLU A 66 0.70 0.68 3.34
C GLU A 66 -0.41 1.69 3.04
N ALA A 67 -0.06 2.96 2.83
CA ALA A 67 -1.03 3.99 2.45
C ALA A 67 -1.74 3.68 1.11
N TYR A 68 -1.00 3.14 0.13
CA TYR A 68 -1.56 2.73 -1.16
C TYR A 68 -2.55 1.57 -1.00
N VAL A 69 -2.17 0.54 -0.25
CA VAL A 69 -3.00 -0.64 0.00
C VAL A 69 -4.25 -0.26 0.78
N GLU A 70 -4.13 0.51 1.86
CA GLU A 70 -5.28 0.98 2.65
C GLU A 70 -6.24 1.81 1.79
N ALA A 71 -5.73 2.65 0.87
CA ALA A 71 -6.54 3.49 0.00
C ALA A 71 -7.29 2.70 -1.10
N ASN A 72 -6.76 1.54 -1.50
CA ASN A 72 -7.26 0.74 -2.63
C ASN A 72 -7.74 -0.66 -2.23
N ILE A 73 -7.91 -0.94 -0.94
CA ILE A 73 -8.15 -2.30 -0.43
C ILE A 73 -9.36 -3.01 -1.05
N GLU A 74 -10.40 -2.27 -1.42
CA GLU A 74 -11.61 -2.81 -2.05
C GLU A 74 -11.41 -3.18 -3.54
N ASP A 75 -10.38 -2.63 -4.17
CA ASP A 75 -10.07 -2.76 -5.60
C ASP A 75 -8.78 -3.56 -5.86
N LEU A 76 -8.11 -4.06 -4.82
CA LEU A 76 -6.90 -4.87 -4.91
C LEU A 76 -7.23 -6.37 -4.88
N TYR A 77 -6.71 -7.08 -5.88
CA TYR A 77 -6.88 -8.51 -6.09
C TYR A 77 -5.53 -9.15 -6.45
N GLU A 78 -5.48 -10.49 -6.46
CA GLU A 78 -4.28 -11.28 -6.77
C GLU A 78 -3.61 -10.87 -8.11
N ASP A 79 -4.41 -10.51 -9.11
CA ASP A 79 -3.96 -10.12 -10.45
C ASP A 79 -3.88 -8.59 -10.66
N SER A 80 -4.00 -7.77 -9.61
CA SER A 80 -3.96 -6.31 -9.75
C SER A 80 -2.58 -5.83 -10.22
N GLU A 81 -2.58 -4.95 -11.22
CA GLU A 81 -1.38 -4.26 -11.67
C GLU A 81 -1.07 -3.12 -10.70
N VAL A 82 0.04 -3.25 -9.96
CA VAL A 82 0.48 -2.29 -8.94
C VAL A 82 1.93 -1.89 -9.20
N HIS A 83 2.34 -0.74 -8.67
CA HIS A 83 3.73 -0.29 -8.74
C HIS A 83 4.69 -1.32 -8.14
N TYR A 84 5.94 -1.33 -8.63
CA TYR A 84 6.96 -2.29 -8.20
C TYR A 84 7.18 -2.26 -6.68
N PHE A 85 7.28 -1.08 -6.07
CA PHE A 85 7.48 -0.96 -4.63
C PHE A 85 6.30 -1.51 -3.81
N VAL A 86 5.06 -1.43 -4.33
CA VAL A 86 3.88 -2.03 -3.69
C VAL A 86 3.94 -3.54 -3.82
N ARG A 87 4.27 -4.06 -5.00
CA ARG A 87 4.37 -5.50 -5.24
C ARG A 87 5.38 -6.18 -4.32
N GLU A 88 6.51 -5.54 -4.08
CA GLU A 88 7.57 -6.05 -3.21
C GLU A 88 7.37 -5.71 -1.72
N SER A 89 6.29 -5.00 -1.36
CA SER A 89 6.01 -4.60 0.03
C SER A 89 5.50 -5.77 0.89
N ASP A 90 5.85 -5.76 2.17
CA ASP A 90 5.36 -6.76 3.12
C ASP A 90 3.84 -6.60 3.35
N VAL A 91 3.33 -5.38 3.29
CA VAL A 91 1.89 -5.10 3.44
C VAL A 91 1.05 -5.67 2.30
N TYR A 92 1.49 -5.54 1.04
CA TYR A 92 0.76 -6.10 -0.09
C TYR A 92 0.81 -7.63 -0.10
N ASN A 93 1.96 -8.23 0.21
CA ASN A 93 2.07 -9.68 0.30
C ASN A 93 1.20 -10.27 1.42
N ARG A 94 1.08 -9.58 2.56
CA ARG A 94 0.12 -9.96 3.61
C ARG A 94 -1.33 -9.91 3.14
N LEU A 95 -1.72 -8.87 2.38
CA LEU A 95 -3.06 -8.80 1.80
C LEU A 95 -3.32 -9.99 0.85
N LEU A 96 -2.35 -10.35 0.02
CA LEU A 96 -2.47 -11.51 -0.88
C LEU A 96 -2.63 -12.83 -0.11
N ASP A 97 -1.89 -13.00 0.98
CA ASP A 97 -2.02 -14.17 1.86
C ASP A 97 -3.43 -14.24 2.49
N GLU A 98 -3.97 -13.11 2.95
CA GLU A 98 -5.34 -13.03 3.50
C GLU A 98 -6.40 -13.39 2.45
N ILE A 99 -6.28 -12.87 1.23
CA ILE A 99 -7.18 -13.19 0.11
C ILE A 99 -7.11 -14.69 -0.23
N ALA A 100 -5.90 -15.26 -0.27
CA ALA A 100 -5.70 -16.68 -0.52
C ALA A 100 -6.30 -17.57 0.59
N GLU A 101 -6.15 -17.17 1.86
CA GLU A 101 -6.73 -17.87 3.00
C GLU A 101 -8.27 -17.82 2.97
N GLU A 102 -8.85 -16.66 2.67
CA GLU A 102 -10.31 -16.51 2.52
C GLU A 102 -10.84 -17.43 1.41
N LYS A 103 -10.19 -17.43 0.24
CA LYS A 103 -10.56 -18.30 -0.89
C LYS A 103 -10.49 -19.79 -0.53
N TYR A 104 -9.45 -20.20 0.18
CA TYR A 104 -9.34 -21.58 0.67
C TYR A 104 -10.46 -21.93 1.65
N ASN A 105 -10.75 -21.05 2.60
CA ASN A 105 -11.82 -21.25 3.58
C ASN A 105 -13.19 -21.34 2.90
N ASP A 106 -13.45 -20.50 1.90
CA ASP A 106 -14.68 -20.54 1.11
C ASP A 106 -14.82 -21.83 0.30
N GLU A 107 -13.72 -22.35 -0.27
CA GLU A 107 -13.72 -23.64 -0.99
C GLU A 107 -13.95 -24.83 -0.05
N VAL A 108 -13.38 -24.81 1.16
CA VAL A 108 -13.44 -25.94 2.11
C VAL A 108 -14.72 -25.95 2.93
N TYR A 109 -15.17 -24.78 3.40
CA TYR A 109 -16.28 -24.64 4.35
C TYR A 109 -17.53 -24.00 3.73
N GLY A 110 -17.45 -23.51 2.49
CA GLY A 110 -18.46 -22.66 1.88
C GLY A 110 -18.27 -21.20 2.28
N THR A 111 -18.84 -20.27 1.52
CA THR A 111 -18.75 -18.82 1.83
C THR A 111 -19.26 -18.49 3.22
N TYR A 112 -18.81 -17.40 3.82
CA TYR A 112 -19.34 -16.91 5.10
C TYR A 112 -20.88 -16.89 5.14
N GLU A 113 -21.52 -16.38 4.07
CA GLU A 113 -22.99 -16.36 3.95
C GLU A 113 -23.60 -17.76 3.95
N GLN A 114 -22.96 -18.74 3.30
CA GLN A 114 -23.43 -20.13 3.28
C GLN A 114 -23.26 -20.80 4.65
N GLN A 115 -22.16 -20.53 5.34
CA GLN A 115 -21.88 -21.07 6.68
C GLN A 115 -22.85 -20.53 7.73
N HIS A 116 -23.21 -19.25 7.62
CA HIS A 116 -24.04 -18.54 8.60
C HIS A 116 -25.50 -18.35 8.18
N ARG A 117 -25.92 -18.98 7.07
CA ARG A 117 -27.32 -18.97 6.65
C ARG A 117 -28.18 -19.68 7.69
N LEU A 118 -29.12 -18.95 8.29
CA LEU A 118 -30.17 -19.52 9.13
C LEU A 118 -30.93 -20.59 8.35
N ARG A 119 -30.92 -21.81 8.88
CA ARG A 119 -31.74 -22.89 8.36
C ARG A 119 -33.15 -22.74 8.92
N PRO A 120 -34.18 -23.25 8.24
CA PRO A 120 -35.56 -23.24 8.76
C PRO A 120 -35.69 -23.83 10.18
N CYS A 121 -34.77 -24.70 10.58
CA CYS A 121 -34.68 -25.32 11.90
C CYS A 121 -34.20 -24.36 13.01
N ASP A 122 -33.48 -23.29 12.66
CA ASP A 122 -32.85 -22.36 13.59
C ASP A 122 -33.81 -21.23 14.02
N VAL A 123 -35.03 -21.19 13.45
CA VAL A 123 -36.04 -20.13 13.64
C VAL A 123 -37.37 -20.64 14.23
N LEU A 124 -37.37 -21.88 14.74
CA LEU A 124 -38.52 -22.52 15.43
C LEU A 124 -38.32 -22.52 16.94
#